data_AF-A0A355R3X1-F1
#
_entry.id   AF-A0A355R3X1-F1
#
_cell.length_a   1.000
_cell.length_b   1.000
_cell.length_c   1.000
_cell.angle_alpha   90.00
_cell.angle_beta   90.00
_cell.angle_gamma   90.00
#
_symmetry.space_group_name_H-M   'P 1'
#
loop_
_entity.id
_entity.type
_entity.pdbx_description
1 polymer ?
#
loop_
_entity_poly.entity_id
_entity_poly.type
_entity_poly.pdbx_seq_one_letter_code
_entity_poly.pdbx_strand_id
1 'polypeptide(L)'
;KGAKNKEAAMKFLANASSAEGQAEFANKTAYAPVNVDSVAKLDKDLAPNLPTAYAQDQVTLDFAYWAKNGQAIAARWNEWLVK
;
A
#
# COMPACT_ATOMS: atom_id res chain seq x y z
N LYS A 1 -10.74 -4.53 15.88
CA LYS A 1 -10.82 -4.85 17.34
C LYS A 1 -11.93 -5.88 17.54
N GLY A 2 -11.75 -6.90 18.39
CA GLY A 2 -12.77 -7.94 18.61
C GLY A 2 -12.86 -9.04 17.55
N ALA A 3 -11.78 -9.30 16.80
CA ALA A 3 -11.77 -10.36 15.79
C ALA A 3 -11.89 -11.75 16.46
N LYS A 4 -12.86 -12.56 16.02
CA LYS A 4 -13.10 -13.92 16.54
C LYS A 4 -11.89 -14.86 16.37
N ASN A 5 -11.07 -14.62 15.34
CA ASN A 5 -9.90 -15.44 15.01
C ASN A 5 -8.60 -14.62 15.09
N LYS A 6 -8.42 -13.85 16.17
CA LYS A 6 -7.27 -12.92 16.31
C LYS A 6 -5.93 -13.57 16.01
N GLU A 7 -5.66 -14.75 16.56
CA GLU A 7 -4.37 -15.44 16.36
C GLU A 7 -4.13 -15.80 14.89
N ALA A 8 -5.13 -16.41 14.24
CA ALA A 8 -5.06 -16.74 12.81
C ALA A 8 -4.92 -15.48 11.96
N ALA A 9 -5.61 -14.39 12.30
CA ALA A 9 -5.48 -13.11 11.61
C ALA A 9 -4.04 -12.57 11.69
N MET A 10 -3.37 -12.68 12.86
CA MET A 10 -1.98 -12.25 12.98
C MET A 10 -1.03 -13.13 12.15
N LYS A 11 -1.24 -14.45 12.12
CA LYS A 11 -0.46 -15.36 11.26
C LYS A 11 -0.67 -15.05 9.77
N PHE A 12 -1.91 -14.76 9.37
CA PHE A 12 -2.21 -14.35 8.01
C PHE A 12 -1.51 -13.04 7.64
N LEU A 13 -1.55 -12.03 8.51
CA LEU A 13 -0.86 -10.76 8.28
C LEU A 13 0.64 -10.97 8.12
N ALA A 14 1.26 -11.80 8.97
CA ALA A 14 2.68 -12.13 8.85
C ALA A 14 3.02 -12.83 7.53
N ASN A 15 2.17 -13.75 7.06
CA ASN A 15 2.36 -14.38 5.75
C ASN A 15 2.19 -13.38 4.60
N ALA A 16 1.11 -12.59 4.62
CA ALA A 16 0.76 -11.65 3.57
C ALA A 16 1.78 -10.50 3.43
N SER A 17 2.44 -10.11 4.53
CA SER A 17 3.49 -9.08 4.53
C SER A 17 4.92 -9.65 4.49
N SER A 18 5.07 -10.97 4.39
CA SER A 18 6.38 -11.61 4.21
C SER A 18 6.99 -11.23 2.86
N ALA A 19 8.32 -11.34 2.72
CA ALA A 19 9.01 -11.03 1.48
C ALA A 19 8.50 -11.88 0.29
N GLU A 20 8.20 -13.15 0.53
CA GLU A 20 7.66 -14.05 -0.49
C GLU A 20 6.21 -13.67 -0.84
N GLY A 21 5.35 -13.48 0.16
CA GLY A 21 3.94 -13.14 -0.07
C GLY A 21 3.76 -11.79 -0.77
N GLN A 22 4.60 -10.81 -0.45
CA GLN A 22 4.59 -9.51 -1.11
C GLN A 22 5.19 -9.57 -2.52
N ALA A 23 6.23 -10.37 -2.76
CA ALA A 23 6.76 -10.57 -4.10
C ALA A 23 5.73 -11.25 -5.02
N GLU A 24 5.05 -12.31 -4.54
CA GLU A 24 3.99 -12.97 -5.30
C GLU A 24 2.85 -12.01 -5.61
N PHE A 25 2.41 -11.22 -4.63
CA PHE A 25 1.40 -10.18 -4.81
C PHE A 25 1.81 -9.15 -5.87
N ALA A 26 3.05 -8.64 -5.78
CA ALA A 26 3.57 -7.64 -6.71
C ALA A 26 3.67 -8.19 -8.13
N ASN A 27 4.22 -9.40 -8.31
CA ASN A 27 4.34 -10.05 -9.62
C ASN A 27 2.97 -10.27 -10.30
N LYS A 28 1.90 -10.50 -9.53
CA LYS A 28 0.56 -10.71 -10.07
C LYS A 28 -0.24 -9.44 -10.32
N THR A 29 0.09 -8.32 -9.68
CA THR A 29 -0.75 -7.11 -9.67
C THR A 29 -0.05 -5.86 -10.18
N ALA A 30 1.27 -5.90 -10.32
CA ALA A 30 2.15 -4.75 -10.57
C ALA A 30 2.06 -3.63 -9.50
N TYR A 31 1.48 -3.89 -8.33
CA TYR A 31 1.63 -3.01 -7.18
C TYR A 31 3.00 -3.20 -6.52
N ALA A 32 3.59 -2.10 -6.05
CA ALA A 32 4.86 -2.17 -5.33
C ALA A 32 4.69 -2.94 -3.99
N PRO A 33 5.61 -3.86 -3.65
CA PRO A 33 5.57 -4.58 -2.39
C PRO A 33 5.85 -3.62 -1.22
N VAL A 34 5.21 -3.86 -0.07
CA VAL A 34 5.45 -3.07 1.15
C VAL A 34 6.55 -3.65 2.06
N ASN A 35 7.07 -4.83 1.72
CA ASN A 35 8.23 -5.41 2.36
C ASN A 35 9.46 -5.22 1.47
N VAL A 36 10.48 -4.54 1.98
CA VAL A 36 11.70 -4.15 1.25
C VAL A 36 12.52 -5.35 0.75
N ASP A 37 12.46 -6.48 1.45
CA ASP A 37 13.18 -7.70 1.07
C ASP A 37 12.54 -8.43 -0.12
N SER A 38 11.34 -8.00 -0.55
CA SER A 38 10.62 -8.61 -1.68
C SER A 38 11.21 -8.22 -3.02
N VAL A 39 11.94 -7.08 -3.10
CA VAL A 39 12.42 -6.53 -4.39
C VAL A 39 13.35 -7.51 -5.11
N ALA A 40 14.17 -8.24 -4.37
CA ALA A 40 15.07 -9.25 -4.91
C ALA A 40 14.35 -10.50 -5.47
N LYS A 41 13.04 -10.64 -5.23
CA LYS A 41 12.20 -11.78 -5.63
C LYS A 41 11.20 -11.42 -6.74
N LEU A 42 11.23 -10.18 -7.23
CA LEU A 42 10.36 -9.74 -8.32
C LEU A 42 10.81 -10.33 -9.64
N ASP A 43 9.87 -10.46 -10.57
CA ASP A 43 10.19 -10.74 -11.97
C ASP A 43 11.11 -9.65 -12.52
N LYS A 44 12.10 -10.03 -13.34
CA LYS A 44 13.21 -9.16 -13.76
C LYS A 44 12.77 -7.82 -14.35
N ASP A 45 11.67 -7.85 -15.09
CA ASP A 45 11.16 -6.68 -15.80
C ASP A 45 10.19 -5.86 -14.94
N LEU A 46 9.77 -6.34 -13.76
CA LEU A 46 8.80 -5.65 -12.94
C LEU A 46 9.44 -4.53 -12.11
N ALA A 47 10.57 -4.80 -11.45
CA ALA A 47 11.17 -3.86 -10.50
C ALA A 47 11.40 -2.44 -11.06
N PRO A 48 11.90 -2.26 -12.31
CA PRO A 48 12.07 -0.93 -12.91
C PRO A 48 10.75 -0.21 -13.25
N ASN A 49 9.64 -0.95 -13.32
CA ASN A 49 8.32 -0.42 -13.67
C ASN A 49 7.45 -0.11 -12.43
N LEU A 50 7.95 -0.37 -11.23
CA LEU A 50 7.23 -0.07 -9.99
C LEU A 50 7.46 1.38 -9.52
N PRO A 51 6.50 1.99 -8.81
CA PRO A 51 6.66 3.32 -8.21
C PRO A 51 7.92 3.48 -7.36
N THR A 52 8.37 2.42 -6.70
CA THR A 52 9.58 2.42 -5.85
C THR A 52 10.87 2.69 -6.61
N ALA A 53 10.92 2.42 -7.92
CA ALA A 53 12.08 2.76 -8.75
C ALA A 53 12.24 4.27 -9.00
N TYR A 54 11.18 5.06 -8.75
CA TYR A 54 11.11 6.50 -9.04
C TYR A 54 11.01 7.33 -7.75
N ALA A 55 11.58 6.84 -6.66
CA ALA A 55 11.47 7.46 -5.33
C ALA A 55 12.01 8.90 -5.25
N GLN A 56 12.93 9.29 -6.14
CA GLN A 56 13.48 10.66 -6.17
C GLN A 56 12.47 11.70 -6.66
N ASP A 57 11.57 11.31 -7.56
CA ASP A 57 10.56 12.20 -8.15
C ASP A 57 9.20 12.05 -7.45
N GLN A 58 9.09 11.13 -6.50
CA GLN A 58 7.84 10.81 -5.83
C GLN A 58 7.44 11.88 -4.80
N VAL A 59 6.20 12.34 -4.89
CA VAL A 59 5.54 13.05 -3.79
C VAL A 59 4.78 12.05 -2.93
N THR A 60 5.29 11.80 -1.73
CA THR A 60 4.65 10.87 -0.78
C THR A 60 3.42 11.50 -0.15
N LEU A 61 2.29 10.79 -0.21
CA LEU A 61 1.04 11.21 0.41
C LEU A 61 1.19 11.28 1.95
N ASP A 62 0.89 12.43 2.55
CA ASP A 62 0.85 12.57 4.00
C ASP A 62 -0.44 11.97 4.58
N PHE A 63 -0.38 10.71 4.98
CA PHE A 63 -1.51 10.01 5.59
C PHE A 63 -1.95 10.63 6.92
N ALA A 64 -1.08 11.29 7.68
CA ALA A 64 -1.45 11.91 8.96
C ALA A 64 -2.26 13.18 8.71
N TYR A 65 -1.86 14.01 7.75
CA TYR A 65 -2.65 15.15 7.30
C TYR A 65 -4.03 14.71 6.81
N TRP A 66 -4.10 13.66 5.99
CA TRP A 66 -5.36 13.14 5.47
C TRP A 66 -6.24 12.49 6.55
N ALA A 67 -5.66 11.76 7.50
CA ALA A 67 -6.42 11.19 8.62
C ALA A 67 -7.06 12.30 9.49
N LYS A 68 -6.34 13.42 9.69
CA LYS A 68 -6.84 14.57 10.46
C LYS A 68 -7.89 15.39 9.70
N ASN A 69 -7.65 15.67 8.42
CA ASN A 69 -8.42 16.68 7.67
C ASN A 69 -9.39 16.08 6.64
N GLY A 70 -9.31 14.78 6.36
CA GLY A 70 -9.99 14.13 5.24
C GLY A 70 -11.51 14.28 5.24
N GLN A 71 -12.15 14.23 6.42
CA GLN A 71 -13.60 14.45 6.51
C GLN A 71 -14.00 15.88 6.12
N ALA A 72 -13.27 16.89 6.58
CA ALA A 72 -13.54 18.29 6.23
C ALA A 72 -13.26 18.57 4.75
N ILE A 73 -12.20 17.96 4.19
CA ILE A 73 -11.88 18.04 2.76
C ILE A 73 -12.99 17.40 1.93
N ALA A 74 -13.47 16.21 2.30
CA ALA A 74 -14.54 15.51 1.59
C ALA A 74 -15.85 16.31 1.57
N ALA A 75 -16.23 16.95 2.68
CA ALA A 75 -17.40 17.82 2.71
C ALA A 75 -17.28 18.99 1.71
N ARG A 76 -16.14 19.70 1.73
CA ARG A 76 -15.87 20.81 0.79
C ARG A 76 -15.81 20.35 -0.67
N TRP A 77 -15.25 19.16 -0.92
CA TRP A 77 -15.20 18.57 -2.24
C TRP A 77 -16.60 18.29 -2.79
N ASN A 78 -17.49 17.70 -1.98
CA ASN A 78 -18.86 17.42 -2.39
C ASN A 78 -19.65 18.69 -2.66
N GLU A 79 -19.48 19.74 -1.84
CA GLU A 79 -20.08 21.06 -2.08
C GLU A 79 -19.58 21.69 -3.38
N TRP A 80 -18.32 21.49 -3.73
CA TRP A 80 -17.75 21.98 -4.99
C TRP A 80 -18.31 21.21 -6.20
N LEU A 81 -18.48 19.89 -6.11
CA LEU A 81 -18.98 19.05 -7.22
C LEU A 81 -20.41 19.38 -7.67
N VAL A 82 -21.26 19.85 -6.76
CA VAL A 82 -22.69 20.09 -7.01
C VAL A 82 -23.01 21.57 -7.27
N LYS A 83 -22.00 22.43 -7.31
CA LYS A 83 -22.10 23.83 -7.77
C LYS A 83 -21.82 23.92 -9.25
#